data_AF-A0A8S1P041-F1
#
_entry.id   AF-A0A8S1P041-F1
#
_cell.length_a   1.000
_cell.length_b   1.000
_cell.length_c   1.000
_cell.angle_alpha   90.00
_cell.angle_beta   90.00
_cell.angle_gamma   90.00
#
_symmetry.space_group_name_H-M   'P 1'
#
loop_
_entity.id
_entity.type
_entity.pdbx_description
1 polymer ?
#
loop_
_entity_poly.entity_id
_entity_poly.type
_entity_poly.pdbx_seq_one_letter_code
_entity_poly.pdbx_strand_id
1 'polypeptide(L)'
;MNGMKVGRWDVLHERNQIGGGSYDLEGNQKKIGDWVELDDGFFCGKYNPIKVTYNGQYNINGMKVGRWEILYRKQDEKDYIQMQIYQRKVYSGGSYDNDGNQKKIGKWIELVEGFNDEKQIIYNGQYNINGVKIERWDILFCQYNWQGYIQIGGGSYDNNGDQKKIGKWVELGEGFYLNNLVTYNGEYNMNGMKVGRWEIMYRKYGEKEYRQMQILYKQKQYQQCLFVCVLIVEKRSILMEKQKQPDIH
;
A
#
# COMPACT_ATOMS: atom_id res chain seq x y z
N MET A 1 18.57 -17.96 -32.97
CA MET A 1 17.67 -18.08 -31.80
C MET A 1 16.64 -16.96 -31.89
N ASN A 2 15.35 -17.26 -31.81
CA ASN A 2 14.25 -16.35 -32.17
C ASN A 2 13.96 -15.24 -31.14
N GLY A 3 14.98 -14.76 -30.40
CA GLY A 3 14.82 -13.70 -29.39
C GLY A 3 13.93 -14.06 -28.20
N MET A 4 13.63 -15.34 -27.98
CA MET A 4 12.76 -15.79 -26.88
C MET A 4 13.48 -15.72 -25.53
N LYS A 5 12.76 -15.26 -24.50
CA LYS A 5 13.24 -15.26 -23.11
C LYS A 5 12.95 -16.60 -22.45
N VAL A 6 14.00 -17.29 -22.02
CA VAL A 6 13.93 -18.53 -21.24
C VAL A 6 14.88 -18.46 -20.04
N GLY A 7 14.55 -19.16 -18.95
CA GLY A 7 15.41 -19.28 -17.78
C GLY A 7 15.51 -17.99 -16.95
N ARG A 8 16.63 -17.82 -16.24
CA ARG A 8 16.85 -16.68 -15.33
C ARG A 8 17.14 -15.41 -16.12
N TRP A 9 16.45 -14.32 -15.77
CA TRP A 9 16.64 -12.99 -16.32
C TRP A 9 16.83 -11.99 -15.20
N ASP A 10 17.98 -11.34 -15.19
CA ASP A 10 18.30 -10.29 -14.23
C ASP A 10 18.24 -8.93 -14.92
N VAL A 11 17.62 -7.95 -14.27
CA VAL A 11 17.67 -6.54 -14.70
C VAL A 11 18.79 -5.86 -13.94
N LEU A 12 19.78 -5.35 -14.67
CA LEU A 12 20.97 -4.74 -14.10
C LEU A 12 20.99 -3.22 -14.31
N HIS A 13 21.43 -2.48 -13.30
CA HIS A 13 21.78 -1.07 -13.40
C HIS A 13 23.10 -0.81 -12.66
N GLU A 14 24.08 -0.21 -13.34
CA GLU A 14 25.44 0.03 -12.80
C GLU A 14 26.05 -1.24 -12.17
N ARG A 15 25.89 -2.39 -12.84
CA ARG A 15 26.33 -3.73 -12.39
C ARG A 15 25.60 -4.28 -11.16
N ASN A 16 24.57 -3.60 -10.65
CA ASN A 16 23.72 -4.11 -9.56
C ASN A 16 22.44 -4.72 -10.12
N GLN A 17 22.01 -5.85 -9.56
CA GLN A 17 20.68 -6.40 -9.84
C GLN A 17 19.59 -5.55 -9.18
N ILE A 18 18.68 -5.03 -10.00
CA ILE A 18 17.57 -4.18 -9.58
C ILE A 18 16.20 -4.83 -9.78
N GLY A 19 16.15 -5.89 -10.58
CA GLY A 19 14.93 -6.62 -10.87
C GLY A 19 15.22 -7.97 -11.53
N GLY A 20 14.16 -8.63 -11.97
CA GLY A 20 14.26 -9.89 -12.71
C GLY A 20 13.53 -11.05 -12.03
N GLY A 21 13.69 -12.22 -12.63
CA GLY A 21 13.04 -13.46 -12.23
C GLY A 21 13.29 -14.56 -13.27
N SER A 22 12.47 -15.60 -13.27
CA SER A 22 12.61 -16.71 -14.22
C SER A 22 11.48 -16.74 -15.24
N TYR A 23 11.82 -17.02 -16.48
CA TYR A 23 10.86 -17.39 -17.52
C TYR A 23 10.79 -18.91 -17.66
N ASP A 24 9.68 -19.42 -18.17
CA ASP A 24 9.54 -20.82 -18.55
C ASP A 24 10.65 -21.28 -19.53
N LEU A 25 10.95 -22.58 -19.52
CA LEU A 25 11.93 -23.19 -20.43
C LEU A 25 11.33 -23.57 -21.78
N GLU A 26 10.01 -23.49 -21.93
CA GLU A 26 9.28 -23.87 -23.13
C GLU A 26 9.38 -22.79 -24.23
N GLY A 27 9.83 -21.58 -23.88
CA GLY A 27 9.97 -20.47 -24.83
C GLY A 27 8.69 -19.63 -24.98
N ASN A 28 7.69 -19.83 -24.13
CA ASN A 28 6.44 -19.07 -24.15
C ASN A 28 6.57 -17.68 -23.50
N GLN A 29 7.75 -17.38 -22.93
CA GLN A 29 8.05 -16.12 -22.24
C GLN A 29 7.10 -15.84 -21.06
N LYS A 30 6.55 -16.88 -20.43
CA LYS A 30 5.78 -16.73 -19.20
C LYS A 30 6.73 -16.57 -18.02
N LYS A 31 6.48 -15.55 -17.21
CA LYS A 31 7.16 -15.36 -15.93
C LYS A 31 6.73 -16.46 -14.97
N ILE A 32 7.67 -17.07 -14.25
CA ILE A 32 7.40 -18.11 -13.25
C ILE A 32 8.23 -17.86 -11.98
N GLY A 33 7.72 -18.30 -10.82
CA GLY A 33 8.42 -18.22 -9.55
C GLY A 33 8.54 -16.80 -9.01
N ASP A 34 9.59 -16.54 -8.24
CA ASP A 34 9.83 -15.22 -7.64
C ASP A 34 10.28 -14.19 -8.67
N TRP A 35 9.70 -13.00 -8.57
CA TRP A 35 9.98 -11.86 -9.44
C TRP A 35 10.11 -10.57 -8.66
N VAL A 36 11.00 -9.71 -9.17
CA VAL A 36 11.11 -8.29 -8.82
C VAL A 36 10.84 -7.50 -10.09
N GLU A 37 9.67 -6.87 -10.16
CA GLU A 37 9.29 -6.00 -11.26
C GLU A 37 9.62 -4.56 -10.96
N LEU A 38 9.97 -3.82 -12.00
CA LEU A 38 10.18 -2.38 -11.93
C LEU A 38 8.86 -1.70 -12.30
N ASP A 39 8.53 -0.61 -11.60
CA ASP A 39 7.42 0.27 -11.98
C ASP A 39 7.60 0.86 -13.39
N ASP A 40 6.51 1.17 -14.08
CA ASP A 40 6.58 1.74 -15.44
C ASP A 40 7.28 3.12 -15.46
N GLY A 41 7.17 3.87 -14.36
CA GLY A 41 7.89 5.13 -14.16
C GLY A 41 9.32 4.95 -13.66
N PHE A 42 9.82 3.71 -13.55
CA PHE A 42 11.11 3.44 -12.94
C PHE A 42 12.26 4.12 -13.70
N PHE A 43 12.96 5.01 -13.00
CA PHE A 43 14.04 5.81 -13.57
C PHE A 43 15.25 5.79 -12.64
N CYS A 44 16.42 5.42 -13.18
CA CYS A 44 17.66 5.39 -12.42
C CYS A 44 18.55 6.63 -12.61
N GLY A 45 18.07 7.68 -13.27
CA GLY A 45 18.89 8.86 -13.52
C GLY A 45 19.23 9.64 -12.25
N LYS A 46 20.21 10.55 -12.39
CA LYS A 46 20.75 11.36 -11.30
C LYS A 46 19.72 12.32 -10.67
N TYR A 47 18.69 12.69 -11.43
CA TYR A 47 17.68 13.66 -11.04
C TYR A 47 16.34 12.94 -10.91
N ASN A 48 15.83 12.82 -9.68
CA ASN A 48 14.55 12.22 -9.31
C ASN A 48 14.36 10.76 -9.73
N PRO A 49 15.17 9.82 -9.19
CA PRO A 49 14.99 8.43 -9.52
C PRO A 49 13.72 7.87 -8.87
N ILE A 50 12.74 7.49 -9.67
CA ILE A 50 11.60 6.69 -9.19
C ILE A 50 12.07 5.26 -9.08
N LYS A 51 12.10 4.73 -7.86
CA LYS A 51 12.60 3.38 -7.54
C LYS A 51 11.53 2.57 -6.82
N VAL A 52 10.39 2.39 -7.47
CA VAL A 52 9.33 1.48 -7.02
C VAL A 52 9.58 0.09 -7.63
N THR A 53 9.58 -0.94 -6.79
CA THR A 53 9.62 -2.34 -7.25
C THR A 53 8.46 -3.15 -6.68
N TYR A 54 8.03 -4.15 -7.43
CA TYR A 54 6.97 -5.08 -7.06
C TYR A 54 7.57 -6.47 -6.90
N ASN A 55 7.54 -6.99 -5.68
CA ASN A 55 8.13 -8.27 -5.34
C ASN A 55 7.02 -9.27 -5.09
N GLY A 56 7.03 -10.41 -5.76
CA GLY A 56 6.05 -11.45 -5.53
C GLY A 56 6.27 -12.66 -6.43
N GLN A 57 5.23 -13.48 -6.56
CA GLN A 57 5.33 -14.75 -7.26
C GLN A 57 4.40 -14.83 -8.46
N TYR A 58 4.90 -15.48 -9.50
CA TYR A 58 4.15 -15.93 -10.65
C TYR A 58 3.95 -17.45 -10.60
N ASN A 59 2.74 -17.90 -10.92
CA ASN A 59 2.47 -19.32 -11.12
C ASN A 59 2.98 -19.80 -12.49
N ILE A 60 2.87 -21.11 -12.75
CA ILE A 60 3.30 -21.74 -14.01
C ILE A 60 2.60 -21.20 -15.26
N ASN A 61 1.47 -20.51 -15.10
CA ASN A 61 0.70 -19.93 -16.20
C ASN A 61 1.10 -18.49 -16.51
N GLY A 62 2.07 -17.91 -15.79
CA GLY A 62 2.45 -16.51 -15.96
C GLY A 62 1.57 -15.53 -15.20
N MET A 63 0.82 -15.98 -14.20
CA MET A 63 -0.12 -15.14 -13.44
C MET A 63 0.43 -14.83 -12.04
N LYS A 64 0.31 -13.58 -11.61
CA LYS A 64 0.62 -13.15 -10.23
C LYS A 64 -0.26 -13.89 -9.22
N VAL A 65 0.37 -14.43 -8.18
CA VAL A 65 -0.30 -15.17 -7.09
C VAL A 65 0.30 -14.78 -5.73
N GLY A 66 -0.44 -15.07 -4.67
CA GLY A 66 0.04 -14.92 -3.30
C GLY A 66 0.38 -13.48 -2.90
N ARG A 67 1.28 -13.33 -1.93
CA ARG A 67 1.67 -12.03 -1.37
C ARG A 67 2.55 -11.27 -2.35
N TRP A 68 2.20 -10.01 -2.59
CA TRP A 68 3.02 -9.05 -3.32
C TRP A 68 3.35 -7.85 -2.45
N GLU A 69 4.63 -7.52 -2.40
CA GLU A 69 5.17 -6.38 -1.69
C GLU A 69 5.54 -5.28 -2.70
N ILE A 70 5.23 -4.04 -2.36
CA ILE A 70 5.67 -2.88 -3.12
C ILE A 70 6.72 -2.18 -2.28
N LEU A 71 7.92 -2.05 -2.84
CA LEU A 71 9.06 -1.43 -2.18
C LEU A 71 9.35 -0.09 -2.86
N TYR A 72 9.63 0.93 -2.07
CA TYR A 72 10.05 2.24 -2.55
C TYR A 72 11.38 2.63 -1.94
N ARG A 73 12.29 3.17 -2.76
CA ARG A 73 13.57 3.72 -2.33
C ARG A 73 13.63 5.23 -2.57
N LYS A 74 14.15 5.94 -1.57
CA LYS A 74 14.41 7.39 -1.63
C LYS A 74 15.68 7.70 -2.43
N GLN A 75 15.76 8.91 -2.98
CA GLN A 75 16.89 9.36 -3.79
C GLN A 75 18.25 9.28 -3.06
N ASP A 76 18.29 9.65 -1.77
CA ASP A 76 19.55 9.81 -1.02
C ASP A 76 20.19 8.49 -0.54
N GLU A 77 19.51 7.36 -0.72
CA GLU A 77 20.05 6.05 -0.35
C GLU A 77 21.05 5.62 -1.43
N LYS A 78 22.35 5.52 -1.10
CA LYS A 78 23.43 5.38 -2.10
C LYS A 78 23.59 3.98 -2.69
N ASP A 79 23.15 2.93 -1.99
CA ASP A 79 23.44 1.54 -2.41
C ASP A 79 22.17 0.75 -2.76
N TYR A 80 22.12 0.16 -3.96
CA TYR A 80 21.05 -0.80 -4.34
C TYR A 80 21.07 -2.05 -3.45
N ILE A 81 22.25 -2.48 -3.01
CA ILE A 81 22.41 -3.61 -2.09
C ILE A 81 21.69 -3.34 -0.77
N GLN A 82 21.59 -2.07 -0.35
CA GLN A 82 20.88 -1.72 0.88
C GLN A 82 19.36 -1.81 0.75
N MET A 83 18.76 -1.86 -0.45
CA MET A 83 17.30 -2.07 -0.59
C MET A 83 16.83 -3.41 -0.03
N GLN A 84 17.65 -4.45 -0.16
CA GLN A 84 17.32 -5.78 0.37
C GLN A 84 17.61 -5.87 1.87
N ILE A 85 18.55 -5.06 2.38
CA ILE A 85 19.13 -5.20 3.73
C ILE A 85 18.52 -4.20 4.73
N TYR A 86 18.33 -2.93 4.37
CA TYR A 86 17.83 -1.87 5.26
C TYR A 86 16.36 -1.56 4.98
N GLN A 87 15.51 -2.31 5.65
CA GLN A 87 14.05 -2.23 5.53
C GLN A 87 13.46 -0.97 6.20
N ARG A 88 13.72 0.24 5.69
CA ARG A 88 12.86 1.42 5.97
C ARG A 88 11.60 1.39 5.09
N LYS A 89 10.99 0.20 5.06
CA LYS A 89 9.95 -0.22 4.12
C LYS A 89 8.68 0.59 4.33
N VAL A 90 8.27 1.30 3.29
CA VAL A 90 6.84 1.46 3.03
C VAL A 90 6.35 0.09 2.58
N TYR A 91 5.77 -0.68 3.50
CA TYR A 91 5.15 -1.96 3.17
C TYR A 91 3.83 -1.69 2.45
N SER A 92 3.90 -1.43 1.16
CA SER A 92 2.72 -1.40 0.31
C SER A 92 2.51 -2.78 -0.34
N GLY A 93 1.34 -3.02 -0.94
CA GLY A 93 0.98 -4.30 -1.55
C GLY A 93 -0.13 -5.04 -0.82
N GLY A 94 -0.34 -6.30 -1.21
CA GLY A 94 -1.47 -7.12 -0.80
C GLY A 94 -1.33 -8.53 -1.35
N SER A 95 -2.42 -9.28 -1.46
CA SER A 95 -2.39 -10.63 -2.01
C SER A 95 -3.20 -10.74 -3.29
N TYR A 96 -2.73 -11.54 -4.24
CA TYR A 96 -3.50 -11.99 -5.39
C TYR A 96 -4.12 -13.36 -5.11
N ASP A 97 -5.21 -13.67 -5.80
CA ASP A 97 -5.81 -15.00 -5.80
C ASP A 97 -4.85 -16.07 -6.34
N ASN A 98 -4.99 -17.30 -5.83
CA ASN A 98 -4.18 -18.43 -6.28
C ASN A 98 -4.80 -19.14 -7.50
N ASP A 99 -6.04 -18.78 -7.85
CA ASP A 99 -6.79 -19.36 -8.97
C ASP A 99 -6.25 -18.90 -10.33
N GLY A 100 -5.25 -18.01 -10.33
CA GLY A 100 -4.57 -17.55 -11.53
C GLY A 100 -5.34 -16.50 -12.32
N ASN A 101 -6.28 -15.76 -11.70
CA ASN A 101 -6.96 -14.64 -12.36
C ASN A 101 -6.28 -13.29 -12.09
N GLN A 102 -5.22 -13.26 -11.25
CA GLN A 102 -4.56 -12.03 -10.79
C GLN A 102 -5.54 -11.06 -10.12
N LYS A 103 -6.54 -11.60 -9.42
CA LYS A 103 -7.48 -10.76 -8.66
C LYS A 103 -6.85 -10.37 -7.34
N LYS A 104 -6.81 -9.07 -7.04
CA LYS A 104 -6.42 -8.57 -5.73
C LYS A 104 -7.44 -9.03 -4.69
N ILE A 105 -6.99 -9.57 -3.56
CA ILE A 105 -7.86 -10.04 -2.48
C ILE A 105 -7.37 -9.54 -1.12
N GLY A 106 -8.31 -9.36 -0.19
CA GLY A 106 -8.01 -8.98 1.19
C GLY A 106 -7.47 -7.56 1.31
N LYS A 107 -6.64 -7.33 2.33
CA LYS A 107 -6.09 -6.00 2.63
C LYS A 107 -5.03 -5.61 1.60
N TRP A 108 -5.13 -4.37 1.12
CA TRP A 108 -4.22 -3.80 0.15
C TRP A 108 -3.82 -2.38 0.52
N ILE A 109 -2.55 -2.09 0.24
CA ILE A 109 -2.01 -0.73 0.26
C ILE A 109 -1.50 -0.44 -1.15
N GLU A 110 -2.10 0.55 -1.81
CA GLU A 110 -1.76 0.95 -3.19
C GLU A 110 -1.04 2.29 -3.18
N LEU A 111 -0.04 2.45 -4.05
CA LEU A 111 0.59 3.74 -4.27
C LEU A 111 -0.28 4.60 -5.18
N VAL A 112 -0.26 5.91 -4.99
CA VAL A 112 -0.81 6.85 -5.98
C VAL A 112 0.01 6.81 -7.27
N GLU A 113 -0.62 7.11 -8.40
CA GLU A 113 0.10 7.32 -9.65
C GLU A 113 1.16 8.41 -9.52
N GLY A 114 2.36 8.18 -10.05
CA GLY A 114 3.50 9.09 -9.94
C GLY A 114 4.07 9.19 -8.53
N PHE A 115 3.95 8.13 -7.73
CA PHE A 115 4.52 8.07 -6.38
C PHE A 115 6.03 8.36 -6.41
N ASN A 116 6.45 9.35 -5.63
CA ASN A 116 7.84 9.77 -5.51
C ASN A 116 8.08 10.45 -4.14
N ASP A 117 9.26 11.04 -3.95
CA ASP A 117 9.64 11.67 -2.68
C ASP A 117 8.75 12.86 -2.29
N GLU A 118 8.13 13.52 -3.26
CA GLU A 118 7.21 14.67 -3.06
C GLU A 118 5.74 14.25 -3.00
N LYS A 119 5.41 13.05 -3.47
CA LYS A 119 4.05 12.51 -3.63
C LYS A 119 3.90 11.15 -2.94
N GLN A 120 4.14 11.12 -1.62
CA GLN A 120 4.05 9.90 -0.81
C GLN A 120 2.62 9.62 -0.32
N ILE A 121 1.72 9.36 -1.25
CA ILE A 121 0.30 9.04 -0.98
C ILE A 121 0.07 7.56 -1.21
N ILE A 122 -0.63 6.93 -0.26
CA ILE A 122 -1.11 5.56 -0.40
C ILE A 122 -2.62 5.48 -0.17
N TYR A 123 -3.24 4.49 -0.81
CA TYR A 123 -4.62 4.08 -0.58
C TYR A 123 -4.63 2.78 0.20
N ASN A 124 -5.29 2.76 1.36
CA ASN A 124 -5.38 1.58 2.21
C ASN A 124 -6.83 1.11 2.28
N GLY A 125 -7.08 -0.16 1.97
CA GLY A 125 -8.43 -0.72 2.04
C GLY A 125 -8.45 -2.21 1.76
N GLN A 126 -9.62 -2.70 1.34
CA GLN A 126 -9.84 -4.12 1.13
C GLN A 126 -10.47 -4.40 -0.23
N TYR A 127 -10.00 -5.49 -0.85
CA TYR A 127 -10.63 -6.13 -1.98
C TYR A 127 -11.38 -7.39 -1.54
N ASN A 128 -12.52 -7.66 -2.16
CA ASN A 128 -13.22 -8.94 -2.02
C ASN A 128 -12.57 -10.03 -2.90
N ILE A 129 -13.11 -11.25 -2.87
CA ILE A 129 -12.63 -12.40 -3.65
C ILE A 129 -12.73 -12.19 -5.18
N ASN A 130 -13.56 -11.25 -5.62
CA ASN A 130 -13.75 -10.93 -7.04
C ASN A 130 -12.80 -9.83 -7.54
N GLY A 131 -11.89 -9.31 -6.71
CA GLY A 131 -11.01 -8.22 -7.12
C GLY A 131 -11.66 -6.84 -7.07
N VAL A 132 -12.78 -6.69 -6.34
CA VAL A 132 -13.54 -5.45 -6.23
C VAL A 132 -13.23 -4.77 -4.90
N LYS A 133 -12.93 -3.47 -4.92
CA LYS A 133 -12.80 -2.64 -3.72
C LYS A 133 -14.12 -2.62 -2.95
N ILE A 134 -14.04 -2.94 -1.66
CA ILE A 134 -15.20 -2.95 -0.75
C ILE A 134 -14.92 -2.12 0.49
N GLU A 135 -15.99 -1.80 1.22
CA GLU A 135 -15.94 -1.12 2.52
C GLU A 135 -15.13 0.19 2.49
N ARG A 136 -14.47 0.52 3.60
CA ARG A 136 -13.71 1.75 3.80
C ARG A 136 -12.37 1.68 3.09
N TRP A 137 -12.07 2.72 2.32
CA TRP A 137 -10.76 3.00 1.76
C TRP A 137 -10.26 4.34 2.27
N ASP A 138 -9.10 4.33 2.92
CA ASP A 138 -8.45 5.51 3.47
C ASP A 138 -7.36 6.02 2.53
N ILE A 139 -7.27 7.34 2.39
CA ILE A 139 -6.17 8.00 1.69
C ILE A 139 -5.20 8.52 2.74
N LEU A 140 -3.98 7.99 2.71
CA LEU A 140 -2.95 8.25 3.68
C LEU A 140 -1.80 9.00 3.03
N PHE A 141 -1.27 10.00 3.71
CA PHE A 141 -0.14 10.81 3.26
C PHE A 141 1.01 10.73 4.24
N CYS A 142 2.21 10.44 3.74
CA CYS A 142 3.46 10.50 4.49
C CYS A 142 4.16 11.82 4.21
N GLN A 143 4.43 12.60 5.25
CA GLN A 143 5.19 13.84 5.12
C GLN A 143 6.70 13.54 5.18
N TYR A 144 7.48 14.24 4.35
CA TYR A 144 8.95 14.15 4.38
C TYR A 144 9.48 14.37 5.81
N ASN A 145 10.44 13.53 6.23
CA ASN A 145 11.01 13.44 7.60
C ASN A 145 10.10 12.90 8.71
N TRP A 146 8.90 12.41 8.41
CA TRP A 146 8.01 11.86 9.44
C TRP A 146 7.92 10.32 9.37
N GLN A 147 7.80 9.69 10.55
CA GLN A 147 7.75 8.22 10.68
C GLN A 147 6.32 7.66 10.63
N GLY A 148 5.38 8.35 9.97
CA GLY A 148 3.98 7.93 9.99
C GLY A 148 3.14 8.48 8.85
N TYR A 149 1.94 7.92 8.75
CA TYR A 149 0.92 8.33 7.79
C TYR A 149 -0.19 9.11 8.49
N ILE A 150 -0.65 10.19 7.87
CA ILE A 150 -1.89 10.88 8.26
C ILE A 150 -2.98 10.53 7.26
N GLN A 151 -4.16 10.20 7.78
CA GLN A 151 -5.35 10.12 6.96
C GLN A 151 -5.75 11.52 6.49
N ILE A 152 -5.70 11.72 5.17
CA ILE A 152 -6.08 12.97 4.52
C ILE A 152 -7.36 12.84 3.71
N GLY A 153 -7.85 11.62 3.52
CA GLY A 153 -9.14 11.41 2.87
C GLY A 153 -9.61 9.97 2.88
N GLY A 154 -10.47 9.65 1.91
CA GLY A 154 -11.09 8.34 1.75
C GLY A 154 -12.61 8.36 1.85
N GLY A 155 -13.19 7.18 1.76
CA GLY A 155 -14.63 6.97 1.76
C GLY A 155 -14.96 5.48 1.66
N SER A 156 -16.22 5.15 1.45
CA SER A 156 -16.66 3.76 1.36
C SER A 156 -17.06 3.39 -0.06
N TYR A 157 -16.75 2.16 -0.46
CA TYR A 157 -17.29 1.52 -1.64
C TYR A 157 -18.51 0.68 -1.30
N ASP A 158 -19.38 0.47 -2.27
CA ASP A 158 -20.48 -0.47 -2.16
C ASP A 158 -19.97 -1.92 -2.12
N ASN A 159 -20.74 -2.78 -1.45
CA ASN A 159 -20.40 -4.20 -1.34
C ASN A 159 -21.02 -5.02 -2.49
N ASN A 160 -21.71 -4.38 -3.43
CA ASN A 160 -22.49 -5.04 -4.48
C ASN A 160 -21.65 -5.49 -5.69
N GLY A 161 -20.35 -5.18 -5.72
CA GLY A 161 -19.45 -5.66 -6.77
C GLY A 161 -19.08 -4.63 -7.84
N ASP A 162 -19.68 -3.44 -7.83
CA ASP A 162 -19.50 -2.45 -8.89
C ASP A 162 -18.39 -1.42 -8.61
N GLN A 163 -17.74 -1.49 -7.44
CA GLN A 163 -16.76 -0.49 -6.98
C GLN A 163 -17.34 0.94 -6.99
N LYS A 164 -18.62 1.08 -6.69
CA LYS A 164 -19.25 2.41 -6.62
C LYS A 164 -18.90 3.06 -5.29
N LYS A 165 -18.36 4.26 -5.34
CA LYS A 165 -18.20 5.10 -4.16
C LYS A 165 -19.58 5.44 -3.60
N ILE A 166 -19.77 5.33 -2.29
CA ILE A 166 -21.02 5.65 -1.60
C ILE A 166 -20.77 6.50 -0.36
N GLY A 167 -21.77 7.31 0.00
CA GLY A 167 -21.75 8.13 1.21
C GLY A 167 -20.67 9.21 1.16
N LYS A 168 -20.16 9.60 2.33
CA LYS A 168 -19.19 10.68 2.48
C LYS A 168 -17.81 10.29 1.96
N TRP A 169 -17.24 11.16 1.14
CA TRP A 169 -15.91 11.02 0.56
C TRP A 169 -15.09 12.29 0.71
N VAL A 170 -13.79 12.09 0.90
CA VAL A 170 -12.76 13.12 0.78
C VAL A 170 -11.81 12.68 -0.32
N GLU A 171 -11.86 13.39 -1.45
CA GLU A 171 -11.02 13.15 -2.62
C GLU A 171 -9.83 14.09 -2.68
N LEU A 172 -8.77 13.66 -3.34
CA LEU A 172 -7.61 14.51 -3.61
C LEU A 172 -7.86 15.35 -4.85
N GLY A 173 -7.41 16.60 -4.80
CA GLY A 173 -7.37 17.47 -5.95
C GLY A 173 -6.41 16.98 -7.03
N GLU A 174 -6.67 17.41 -8.27
CA GLU A 174 -5.70 17.22 -9.35
C GLU A 174 -4.39 17.94 -9.00
N GLY A 175 -3.27 17.30 -9.29
CA GLY A 175 -1.96 17.83 -8.90
C GLY A 175 -1.80 17.94 -7.39
N PHE A 176 -2.31 16.97 -6.61
CA PHE A 176 -1.98 16.90 -5.20
C PHE A 176 -0.49 16.59 -5.02
N TYR A 177 0.23 17.52 -4.40
CA TYR A 177 1.65 17.40 -4.00
C TYR A 177 1.86 18.08 -2.64
N LEU A 178 3.06 17.94 -2.05
CA LEU A 178 3.40 18.44 -0.72
C LEU A 178 2.97 19.90 -0.44
N ASN A 179 3.04 20.77 -1.45
CA ASN A 179 2.71 22.19 -1.34
C ASN A 179 1.29 22.56 -1.84
N ASN A 180 0.53 21.59 -2.35
CA ASN A 180 -0.81 21.77 -2.90
C ASN A 180 -1.75 20.68 -2.40
N LEU A 181 -2.20 20.84 -1.16
CA LEU A 181 -3.06 19.90 -0.46
C LEU A 181 -4.53 20.30 -0.63
N VAL A 182 -5.02 20.26 -1.87
CA VAL A 182 -6.45 20.47 -2.16
C VAL A 182 -7.20 19.17 -1.96
N THR A 183 -8.29 19.20 -1.19
CA THR A 183 -9.22 18.08 -1.09
C THR A 183 -10.64 18.52 -1.41
N TYR A 184 -11.43 17.57 -1.91
CA TYR A 184 -12.84 17.76 -2.21
C TYR A 184 -13.66 16.88 -1.28
N ASN A 185 -14.47 17.51 -0.43
CA ASN A 185 -15.32 16.82 0.53
C ASN A 185 -16.77 16.83 0.01
N GLY A 186 -17.39 15.68 -0.08
CA GLY A 186 -18.79 15.61 -0.49
C GLY A 186 -19.37 14.23 -0.31
N GLU A 187 -20.46 13.97 -1.02
CA GLU A 187 -21.21 12.73 -0.88
C GLU A 187 -21.47 12.10 -2.25
N TYR A 188 -21.44 10.77 -2.26
CA TYR A 188 -21.87 9.93 -3.36
C TYR A 188 -23.18 9.24 -3.02
N ASN A 189 -24.11 9.20 -3.96
CA ASN A 189 -25.32 8.39 -3.82
C ASN A 189 -25.07 6.90 -4.11
N MET A 190 -26.11 6.07 -3.98
CA MET A 190 -26.02 4.61 -4.21
C MET A 190 -25.68 4.21 -5.65
N ASN A 191 -25.77 5.14 -6.60
CA ASN A 191 -25.39 4.91 -8.00
C ASN A 191 -23.94 5.33 -8.30
N GLY A 192 -23.18 5.77 -7.29
CA GLY A 192 -21.81 6.26 -7.47
C GLY A 192 -21.73 7.67 -8.07
N MET A 193 -22.82 8.44 -8.03
CA MET A 193 -22.83 9.82 -8.53
C MET A 193 -22.59 10.81 -7.39
N LYS A 194 -21.78 11.84 -7.65
CA LYS A 194 -21.59 12.98 -6.75
C LYS A 194 -22.93 13.70 -6.56
N VAL A 195 -23.32 13.94 -5.32
CA VAL A 195 -24.56 14.63 -4.95
C VAL A 195 -24.31 15.73 -3.92
N GLY A 196 -25.24 16.68 -3.84
CA GLY A 196 -25.18 17.77 -2.89
C GLY A 196 -24.05 18.76 -3.15
N ARG A 197 -23.66 19.47 -2.09
CA ARG A 197 -22.59 20.46 -2.13
C ARG A 197 -21.24 19.77 -1.90
N TRP A 198 -20.26 20.08 -2.75
CA TRP A 198 -18.88 19.68 -2.58
C TRP A 198 -18.05 20.85 -2.06
N GLU A 199 -17.39 20.65 -0.94
CA GLU A 199 -16.54 21.65 -0.29
C GLU A 199 -15.10 21.47 -0.74
N ILE A 200 -14.48 22.56 -1.18
CA ILE A 200 -13.07 22.60 -1.55
C ILE A 200 -12.30 23.03 -0.31
N MET A 201 -11.43 22.17 0.18
CA MET A 201 -10.58 22.46 1.32
C MET A 201 -9.16 22.68 0.82
N TYR A 202 -8.61 23.85 1.16
CA TYR A 202 -7.21 24.16 0.94
C TYR A 202 -6.48 24.00 2.26
N ARG A 203 -5.47 23.14 2.33
CA ARG A 203 -4.58 23.09 3.48
C ARG A 203 -3.24 23.71 3.12
N LYS A 204 -2.91 24.85 3.74
CA LYS A 204 -1.57 25.43 3.60
C LYS A 204 -0.58 24.62 4.42
N TYR A 205 0.59 24.39 3.84
CA TYR A 205 1.71 23.77 4.53
C TYR A 205 2.13 24.66 5.73
N GLY A 206 2.11 24.11 6.95
CA GLY A 206 2.61 24.78 8.15
C GLY A 206 1.57 25.45 9.07
N GLU A 207 0.27 25.37 8.78
CA GLU A 207 -0.75 25.91 9.71
C GLU A 207 -0.77 25.15 11.04
N LYS A 208 -0.85 25.89 12.16
CA LYS A 208 -0.77 25.37 13.55
C LYS A 208 -1.81 24.28 13.85
N GLU A 209 -2.97 24.34 13.22
CA GLU A 209 -4.05 23.36 13.36
C GLU A 209 -3.63 21.97 12.88
N TYR A 210 -2.73 21.90 11.90
CA TYR A 210 -2.13 20.64 11.48
C TYR A 210 -1.27 20.04 12.59
N ARG A 211 -0.49 20.86 13.33
CA ARG A 211 0.24 20.37 14.51
C ARG A 211 -0.69 19.87 15.61
N GLN A 212 -1.82 20.54 15.84
CA GLN A 212 -2.80 20.08 16.84
C GLN A 212 -3.47 18.76 16.43
N MET A 213 -3.86 18.62 15.16
CA MET A 213 -4.43 17.38 14.66
C MET A 213 -3.41 16.23 14.68
N GLN A 214 -2.14 16.53 14.39
CA GLN A 214 -1.03 15.59 14.56
C GLN A 214 -0.83 15.14 16.02
N ILE A 215 -0.99 16.05 16.99
CA ILE A 215 -0.93 15.73 18.42
C ILE A 215 -2.09 14.81 18.81
N LEU A 216 -3.32 15.15 18.39
CA LEU A 216 -4.51 14.35 18.68
C LEU A 216 -4.45 12.95 18.07
N TYR A 217 -3.93 12.82 16.85
CA TYR A 217 -3.78 11.52 16.20
C TYR A 217 -2.77 10.62 16.93
N LYS A 218 -1.61 11.17 17.34
CA LYS A 218 -0.64 10.47 18.19
C LYS A 218 -1.25 10.03 19.52
N GLN A 219 -2.04 10.90 20.17
CA GLN A 219 -2.75 10.54 21.39
C GLN A 219 -3.74 9.38 21.15
N LYS A 220 -4.51 9.42 20.06
CA LYS A 220 -5.48 8.35 19.74
C LYS A 220 -4.80 7.01 19.43
N GLN A 221 -3.69 7.01 18.68
CA GLN A 221 -2.91 5.78 18.45
C GLN A 221 -2.31 5.24 19.76
N TYR A 222 -1.75 6.11 20.60
CA TYR A 222 -1.22 5.71 21.90
C TYR A 222 -2.32 5.09 22.79
N GLN A 223 -3.52 5.69 22.81
CA GLN A 223 -4.67 5.14 23.52
C GLN A 223 -5.13 3.78 22.96
N GLN A 224 -5.14 3.60 21.64
CA GLN A 224 -5.44 2.30 21.02
C GLN A 224 -4.39 1.23 21.38
N CYS A 225 -3.11 1.58 21.37
CA CYS A 225 -2.05 0.67 21.79
C CYS A 225 -2.17 0.29 23.28
N LEU A 226 -2.42 1.26 24.16
CA LEU A 226 -2.66 1.02 25.58
C LEU A 226 -3.84 0.09 25.79
N PHE A 227 -4.95 0.31 25.09
CA PHE A 227 -6.13 -0.55 25.18
C PHE A 227 -5.84 -2.00 24.77
N VAL A 228 -5.12 -2.20 23.66
CA VAL A 228 -4.69 -3.55 23.23
C VAL A 228 -3.76 -4.19 24.25
N CYS A 229 -2.81 -3.44 24.83
CA CYS A 229 -1.94 -3.95 25.88
C CYS A 229 -2.74 -4.38 27.14
N VAL A 230 -3.71 -3.58 27.57
CA VAL A 230 -4.61 -3.91 28.70
C VAL A 230 -5.36 -5.22 28.42
N LEU A 231 -5.96 -5.36 27.23
CA LEU A 231 -6.67 -6.58 26.84
C LEU A 231 -5.76 -7.82 26.81
N ILE A 232 -4.50 -7.68 26.36
CA ILE A 232 -3.53 -8.78 26.36
C ILE A 232 -3.16 -9.18 27.79
N VAL A 233 -2.98 -8.22 28.69
CA VAL A 233 -2.67 -8.48 30.10
C VAL A 233 -3.85 -9.16 30.79
N GLU A 234 -5.07 -8.65 30.63
CA GLU A 234 -6.29 -9.26 31.20
C GLU A 234 -6.48 -10.70 30.70
N LYS A 235 -6.31 -10.93 29.39
CA LYS A 235 -6.42 -12.28 28.82
C LYS A 235 -5.36 -13.23 29.37
N ARG A 236 -4.13 -12.76 29.61
CA ARG A 236 -3.06 -13.55 30.25
C ARG A 236 -3.38 -13.85 31.71
N SER A 237 -3.91 -12.88 32.47
CA SER A 237 -4.31 -13.09 33.87
C SER A 237 -5.40 -14.16 33.99
N ILE A 238 -6.44 -14.10 33.15
CA ILE A 238 -7.51 -15.10 33.11
C ILE A 238 -6.95 -16.50 32.77
N LEU A 239 -6.01 -16.59 31.82
CA LEU A 239 -5.36 -17.86 31.47
C LEU A 239 -4.53 -18.42 32.63
N MET A 240 -3.83 -17.57 33.38
CA MET A 240 -3.05 -18.01 34.54
C MET A 240 -3.93 -18.41 35.73
N GLU A 241 -5.09 -17.78 35.93
CA GLU A 241 -6.06 -18.21 36.95
C GLU A 241 -6.69 -19.57 36.62
N LYS A 242 -7.02 -19.82 35.35
CA LYS A 242 -7.52 -21.13 34.89
C LYS A 242 -6.51 -22.25 35.09
N GLN A 243 -5.21 -21.97 34.97
CA GLN A 243 -4.15 -22.95 35.21
C GLN A 243 -3.92 -23.29 36.69
N LYS A 244 -4.47 -22.49 37.63
CA LYS A 244 -4.33 -22.72 39.07
C LYS A 244 -5.46 -23.56 39.67
N GLN A 245 -6.51 -23.88 38.91
CA GLN A 245 -7.55 -24.78 39.41
C GLN A 245 -6.98 -26.21 39.38
N PRO A 246 -6.80 -26.87 40.54
CA PRO A 246 -6.31 -28.23 40.59
C PRO A 246 -7.32 -29.16 39.90
N ASP A 247 -6.80 -30.14 39.15
CA ASP A 247 -7.62 -31.23 38.62
C ASP A 247 -8.21 -32.01 39.81
N ILE A 248 -9.48 -31.76 40.11
CA ILE A 248 -10.23 -32.55 41.07
C ILE A 248 -10.62 -33.84 40.34
N HIS A 249 -9.79 -34.86 40.50
CA HIS A 249 -10.05 -36.25 40.13
C HIS A 249 -10.38 -37.07 41.37
#